data_AF-A0A351AFA6-F1
#
_entry.id   AF-A0A351AFA6-F1
#
_cell.length_a   1.000
_cell.length_b   1.000
_cell.length_c   1.000
_cell.angle_alpha   90.00
_cell.angle_beta   90.00
_cell.angle_gamma   90.00
#
_symmetry.space_group_name_H-M   'P 1'
#
loop_
_entity.id
_entity.type
_entity.pdbx_description
1 polymer ?
#
loop_
_entity_poly.entity_id
_entity_poly.type
_entity_poly.pdbx_seq_one_letter_code
_entity_poly.pdbx_strand_id
1 'polypeptide(L)'
;MNGRVALGFGALAFFASFAGTCQPQATGQAPADFSVTDSRQLGFDDFKDTKATLVLAGTPIPVETKFVKEGDVRRLIFVVHGQEVDEERYRVSVNGLEFIGTRSETFEPAIMLAPLPFAAPRTSEWKGKWKTGPTEVEGEATIEATPERINTVGGQFDAARIEIKLTMKVDDKDRRERTLKFWLVRDHGIVRRELGADSAREPAAK
;
A
#
# COMPACT_ATOMS: atom_id res chain seq x y z
N MET A 1 -39.11 -58.14 17.70
CA MET A 1 -38.28 -58.77 18.76
C MET A 1 -37.24 -57.72 19.16
N ASN A 2 -37.47 -57.03 20.29
CA ASN A 2 -36.80 -57.25 21.58
C ASN A 2 -35.30 -56.85 21.51
N GLY A 3 -34.76 -55.88 22.27
CA GLY A 3 -35.33 -55.14 23.40
C GLY A 3 -34.40 -54.04 23.97
N ARG A 4 -35.00 -53.24 24.87
CA ARG A 4 -34.54 -52.73 26.20
C ARG A 4 -33.12 -53.13 26.66
N VAL A 5 -32.32 -52.41 27.46
CA VAL A 5 -32.43 -51.31 28.48
C VAL A 5 -30.97 -50.95 28.90
N ALA A 6 -30.58 -49.71 29.25
CA ALA A 6 -30.22 -49.22 30.60
C ALA A 6 -29.40 -47.91 30.45
N LEU A 7 -29.78 -46.76 31.03
CA LEU A 7 -29.47 -46.24 32.39
C LEU A 7 -27.97 -46.14 32.72
N GLY A 8 -27.46 -44.90 32.84
CA GLY A 8 -26.10 -44.61 33.32
C GLY A 8 -25.88 -43.15 33.68
N PHE A 9 -26.18 -42.82 34.94
CA PHE A 9 -25.67 -41.76 35.80
C PHE A 9 -24.57 -40.79 35.27
N GLY A 10 -24.84 -39.49 35.45
CA GLY A 10 -24.05 -38.69 36.40
C GLY A 10 -22.83 -37.93 35.86
N ALA A 11 -22.96 -36.60 35.82
CA ALA A 11 -22.02 -35.65 36.44
C ALA A 11 -22.49 -34.21 36.14
N LEU A 12 -23.03 -33.53 37.15
CA LEU A 12 -23.15 -32.08 37.14
C LEU A 12 -21.75 -31.49 37.32
N ALA A 13 -21.15 -30.98 36.25
CA ALA A 13 -19.96 -30.16 36.33
C ALA A 13 -20.36 -28.70 36.56
N PHE A 14 -20.02 -28.18 37.74
CA PHE A 14 -20.06 -26.75 38.05
C PHE A 14 -19.00 -26.03 37.21
N PHE A 15 -19.43 -25.35 36.13
CA PHE A 15 -18.59 -24.36 35.46
C PHE A 15 -18.67 -23.04 36.23
N ALA A 16 -17.65 -22.76 37.05
CA ALA A 16 -17.42 -21.44 37.61
C ALA A 16 -17.10 -20.49 36.45
N SER A 17 -18.09 -19.68 36.08
CA SER A 17 -17.95 -18.61 35.09
C SER A 17 -17.13 -17.48 35.72
N PHE A 18 -15.80 -17.51 35.54
CA PHE A 18 -14.97 -16.33 35.72
C PHE A 18 -15.28 -15.37 34.58
N ALA A 19 -16.34 -14.59 34.73
CA ALA A 19 -16.57 -13.38 33.95
C ALA A 19 -15.56 -12.31 34.39
N GLY A 20 -14.28 -12.57 34.09
CA GLY A 20 -13.26 -11.54 34.09
C GLY A 20 -13.55 -10.64 32.89
N THR A 21 -14.26 -9.54 33.13
CA THR A 21 -14.37 -8.45 32.17
C THR A 21 -12.97 -7.88 31.97
N CYS A 22 -12.22 -8.45 31.03
CA CYS A 22 -11.12 -7.75 30.39
C CYS A 22 -11.75 -6.54 29.69
N GLN A 23 -11.83 -5.41 30.40
CA GLN A 23 -12.07 -4.12 29.76
C GLN A 23 -10.84 -3.86 28.89
N PRO A 24 -10.97 -3.86 27.55
CA PRO A 24 -9.87 -3.47 26.69
C PRO A 24 -9.48 -2.05 27.10
N GLN A 25 -8.24 -1.88 27.56
CA GLN A 25 -7.66 -0.55 27.71
C GLN A 25 -7.62 0.07 26.32
N ALA A 26 -8.60 0.92 26.03
CA ALA A 26 -8.55 1.85 24.93
C ALA A 26 -7.37 2.80 25.22
N THR A 27 -6.19 2.47 24.71
CA THR A 27 -5.07 3.40 24.66
C THR A 27 -5.54 4.58 23.82
N GLY A 28 -5.83 5.71 24.47
CA GLY A 28 -6.38 6.92 23.87
C GLY A 28 -5.41 7.65 22.94
N GLN A 29 -4.89 6.94 21.93
CA GLN A 29 -4.19 7.59 20.84
C GLN A 29 -5.22 8.36 20.01
N ALA A 30 -5.00 9.67 19.88
CA ALA A 30 -5.77 10.49 18.97
C ALA A 30 -5.75 9.86 17.56
N PRO A 31 -6.87 9.87 16.83
CA PRO A 31 -6.91 9.37 15.47
C PRO A 31 -5.86 10.10 14.63
N ALA A 32 -5.19 9.37 13.74
CA ALA A 32 -4.28 9.99 12.80
C ALA A 32 -5.06 10.97 11.91
N ASP A 33 -4.47 12.14 11.67
CA ASP A 33 -4.95 13.13 10.69
C ASP A 33 -3.84 13.34 9.67
N PHE A 34 -4.21 13.43 8.39
CA PHE A 34 -3.24 13.62 7.31
C PHE A 34 -3.76 14.60 6.27
N SER A 35 -2.97 15.63 6.00
CA SER A 35 -3.22 16.62 4.96
C SER A 35 -1.94 17.14 4.32
N VAL A 36 -2.03 17.53 3.04
CA VAL A 36 -0.95 18.09 2.22
C VAL A 36 -1.57 19.16 1.33
N THR A 37 -1.06 20.39 1.37
CA THR A 37 -1.65 21.51 0.62
C THR A 37 -0.81 21.98 -0.55
N ASP A 38 0.47 21.61 -0.59
CA ASP A 38 1.47 22.08 -1.56
C ASP A 38 2.33 20.92 -2.07
N SER A 39 2.78 20.98 -3.32
CA SER A 39 3.55 19.91 -3.93
C SER A 39 4.91 19.67 -3.26
N ARG A 40 5.50 20.69 -2.63
CA ARG A 40 6.75 20.57 -1.85
C ARG A 40 6.59 19.63 -0.66
N GLN A 41 5.39 19.57 -0.08
CA GLN A 41 5.08 18.70 1.04
C GLN A 41 4.89 17.22 0.64
N LEU A 42 4.93 16.91 -0.66
CA LEU A 42 4.91 15.53 -1.15
C LEU A 42 6.28 14.85 -0.99
N GLY A 43 7.34 15.54 -0.57
CA GLY A 43 8.61 14.91 -0.16
C GLY A 43 9.45 14.26 -1.27
N PHE A 44 9.18 14.59 -2.54
CA PHE A 44 9.95 14.08 -3.70
C PHE A 44 11.10 15.01 -4.13
N ASP A 45 11.41 16.04 -3.35
CA ASP A 45 12.52 16.93 -3.65
C ASP A 45 13.84 16.49 -3.04
N ASP A 46 13.83 15.94 -1.84
CA ASP A 46 15.04 15.46 -1.16
C ASP A 46 14.86 14.01 -0.71
N PHE A 47 14.75 13.08 -1.66
CA PHE A 47 14.71 11.65 -1.33
C PHE A 47 16.06 11.20 -0.77
N LYS A 48 16.09 10.90 0.54
CA LYS A 48 17.34 10.61 1.28
C LYS A 48 17.61 9.12 1.49
N ASP A 49 16.63 8.26 1.23
CA ASP A 49 16.81 6.84 1.42
C ASP A 49 17.68 6.29 0.28
N THR A 50 18.87 5.79 0.62
CA THR A 50 19.81 5.19 -0.35
C THR A 50 19.81 3.66 -0.29
N LYS A 51 19.05 3.08 0.64
CA LYS A 51 18.93 1.63 0.86
C LYS A 51 17.47 1.28 1.16
N ALA A 52 17.01 0.19 0.58
CA ALA A 52 15.67 -0.35 0.83
C ALA A 52 15.71 -1.88 0.85
N THR A 53 14.63 -2.48 1.32
CA THR A 53 14.35 -3.91 1.10
C THR A 53 13.23 -4.00 0.08
N LEU A 54 13.52 -4.64 -1.06
CA LEU A 54 12.54 -4.98 -2.09
C LEU A 54 12.14 -6.44 -1.90
N VAL A 55 10.87 -6.70 -1.62
CA VAL A 55 10.32 -8.06 -1.57
C VAL A 55 9.78 -8.39 -2.95
N LEU A 56 10.36 -9.36 -3.65
CA LEU A 56 9.88 -9.85 -4.96
C LEU A 56 9.46 -11.32 -4.84
N ALA A 57 8.21 -11.63 -5.14
CA ALA A 57 7.62 -12.96 -5.00
C ALA A 57 7.93 -13.60 -3.62
N GLY A 58 7.79 -12.80 -2.55
CA GLY A 58 8.07 -13.20 -1.16
C GLY A 58 9.56 -13.26 -0.78
N THR A 59 10.48 -13.01 -1.71
CA THR A 59 11.93 -12.99 -1.43
C THR A 59 12.38 -11.58 -1.07
N PRO A 60 12.88 -11.32 0.16
CA PRO A 60 13.45 -10.02 0.51
C PRO A 60 14.84 -9.87 -0.12
N ILE A 61 15.02 -8.80 -0.89
CA ILE A 61 16.26 -8.46 -1.59
C ILE A 61 16.72 -7.10 -1.09
N PRO A 62 17.89 -6.99 -0.44
CA PRO A 62 18.46 -5.69 -0.12
C PRO A 62 18.86 -4.98 -1.42
N VAL A 63 18.41 -3.74 -1.58
CA VAL A 63 18.66 -2.94 -2.77
C VAL A 63 19.24 -1.58 -2.40
N GLU A 64 20.07 -1.04 -3.29
CA GLU A 64 20.40 0.37 -3.30
C GLU A 64 19.31 1.12 -4.06
N THR A 65 18.97 2.32 -3.61
CA THR A 65 17.99 3.19 -4.26
C THR A 65 18.68 4.37 -4.92
N LYS A 66 18.37 4.58 -6.19
CA LYS A 66 18.79 5.77 -6.94
C LYS A 66 17.56 6.58 -7.30
N PHE A 67 17.56 7.84 -6.87
CA PHE A 67 16.50 8.78 -7.17
C PHE A 67 16.90 9.69 -8.32
N VAL A 68 16.08 9.75 -9.37
CA VAL A 68 16.32 10.59 -10.55
C VAL A 68 15.14 11.53 -10.76
N LYS A 69 15.44 12.80 -10.99
CA LYS A 69 14.45 13.84 -11.32
C LYS A 69 14.55 14.21 -12.80
N GLU A 70 13.44 14.07 -13.51
CA GLU A 70 13.33 14.38 -14.95
C GLU A 70 12.09 15.27 -15.16
N GLY A 71 12.25 16.59 -15.04
CA GLY A 71 11.12 17.53 -15.09
C GLY A 71 10.15 17.33 -13.92
N ASP A 72 8.90 16.98 -14.23
CA ASP A 72 7.85 16.62 -13.25
C ASP A 72 7.87 15.13 -12.90
N VAL A 73 8.68 14.32 -13.58
CA VAL A 73 8.82 12.89 -13.30
C VAL A 73 9.86 12.65 -12.21
N ARG A 74 9.53 11.72 -11.31
CA ARG A 74 10.40 11.23 -10.24
C ARG A 74 10.54 9.72 -10.41
N ARG A 75 11.77 9.26 -10.59
CA ARG A 75 12.09 7.85 -10.80
C ARG A 75 12.83 7.34 -9.57
N LEU A 76 12.31 6.30 -8.95
CA LEU A 76 12.99 5.58 -7.88
C LEU A 76 13.44 4.23 -8.44
N ILE A 77 14.74 4.11 -8.66
CA ILE A 77 15.38 2.96 -9.32
C ILE A 77 15.99 2.07 -8.24
N PHE A 78 15.74 0.76 -8.32
CA PHE A 78 16.28 -0.25 -7.41
C PHE A 78 17.46 -0.97 -8.05
N VAL A 79 18.59 -0.98 -7.35
CA VAL A 79 19.86 -1.50 -7.87
C VAL A 79 20.38 -2.64 -6.97
N VAL A 80 20.76 -3.75 -7.59
CA VAL A 80 21.42 -4.89 -6.94
C VAL A 80 22.72 -5.15 -7.67
N HIS A 81 23.85 -5.08 -6.97
CA HIS A 81 25.19 -5.31 -7.56
C HIS A 81 25.44 -4.49 -8.85
N GLY A 82 24.98 -3.22 -8.87
CA GLY A 82 25.13 -2.33 -10.03
C GLY A 82 24.13 -2.56 -11.17
N GLN A 83 23.19 -3.51 -11.04
CA GLN A 83 22.14 -3.77 -12.02
C GLN A 83 20.80 -3.23 -11.55
N GLU A 84 20.09 -2.50 -12.43
CA GLU A 84 18.72 -2.04 -12.17
C GLU A 84 17.75 -3.23 -12.25
N VAL A 85 17.12 -3.55 -11.13
CA VAL A 85 16.20 -4.70 -11.02
C VAL A 85 14.73 -4.30 -11.13
N ASP A 86 14.38 -3.10 -10.66
CA ASP A 86 13.01 -2.57 -10.68
C ASP A 86 13.04 -1.03 -10.68
N GLU A 87 11.90 -0.39 -10.97
CA GLU A 87 11.74 1.06 -10.97
C GLU A 87 10.31 1.45 -10.59
N GLU A 88 10.14 2.51 -9.81
CA GLU A 88 8.87 3.21 -9.62
C GLU A 88 8.91 4.58 -10.32
N ARG A 89 7.83 4.97 -10.98
CA ARG A 89 7.69 6.26 -11.67
C ARG A 89 6.50 7.04 -11.15
N TYR A 90 6.76 8.28 -10.75
CA TYR A 90 5.75 9.21 -10.26
C TYR A 90 5.78 10.49 -11.06
N ARG A 91 4.62 11.15 -11.20
CA ARG A 91 4.52 12.53 -11.64
C ARG A 91 4.20 13.41 -10.42
N VAL A 92 4.99 14.46 -10.22
CA VAL A 92 4.78 15.45 -9.17
C VAL A 92 4.54 16.79 -9.85
N SER A 93 3.33 17.32 -9.69
CA SER A 93 2.94 18.61 -10.28
C SER A 93 2.25 19.49 -9.25
N VAL A 94 1.85 20.69 -9.67
CA VAL A 94 1.01 21.59 -8.86
C VAL A 94 -0.38 20.99 -8.56
N ASN A 95 -0.82 20.02 -9.37
CA ASN A 95 -2.11 19.34 -9.19
C ASN A 95 -2.03 18.18 -8.19
N GLY A 96 -0.83 17.69 -7.87
CA GLY A 96 -0.63 16.60 -6.92
C GLY A 96 0.37 15.54 -7.35
N LEU A 97 0.22 14.37 -6.74
CA LEU A 97 1.04 13.18 -6.94
C LEU A 97 0.29 12.14 -7.75
N GLU A 98 0.88 11.69 -8.85
CA GLU A 98 0.36 10.61 -9.68
C GLU A 98 1.35 9.45 -9.77
N PHE A 99 0.84 8.22 -9.79
CA PHE A 99 1.61 7.01 -10.08
C PHE A 99 1.52 6.69 -11.57
N ILE A 100 2.66 6.76 -12.25
CA ILE A 100 2.77 6.45 -13.67
C ILE A 100 2.84 4.93 -13.87
N GLY A 101 3.56 4.23 -12.98
CA GLY A 101 3.73 2.78 -13.02
C GLY A 101 5.12 2.35 -12.56
N THR A 102 5.49 1.13 -12.93
CA THR A 102 6.81 0.55 -12.63
C THR A 102 7.64 0.40 -13.90
N ARG A 103 8.77 -0.32 -13.86
CA ARG A 103 9.49 -0.73 -15.07
C ARG A 103 8.64 -1.59 -16.01
N SER A 104 7.84 -2.49 -15.46
CA SER A 104 7.09 -3.50 -16.23
C SER A 104 5.69 -3.06 -16.64
N GLU A 105 5.13 -2.05 -15.96
CA GLU A 105 3.77 -1.61 -16.17
C GLU A 105 3.59 -0.08 -16.18
N THR A 106 2.60 0.39 -16.93
CA THR A 106 2.21 1.81 -16.98
C THR A 106 0.69 1.97 -16.98
N PHE A 107 0.22 3.10 -16.44
CA PHE A 107 -1.19 3.48 -16.39
C PHE A 107 -1.43 4.75 -17.20
N GLU A 108 -2.47 4.74 -18.05
CA GLU A 108 -2.84 5.88 -18.89
C GLU A 108 -4.35 6.19 -18.78
N PRO A 109 -4.76 7.34 -18.18
CA PRO A 109 -3.88 8.32 -17.54
C PRO A 109 -3.18 7.75 -16.29
N ALA A 110 -2.13 8.43 -15.83
CA ALA A 110 -1.47 8.07 -14.57
C ALA A 110 -2.48 8.09 -13.41
N ILE A 111 -2.30 7.21 -12.42
CA ILE A 111 -3.26 7.09 -11.31
C ILE A 111 -2.99 8.20 -10.29
N MET A 112 -3.96 9.09 -10.09
CA MET A 112 -3.86 10.16 -9.09
C MET A 112 -3.85 9.59 -7.67
N LEU A 113 -2.71 9.68 -6.98
CA LEU A 113 -2.56 9.21 -5.59
C LEU A 113 -3.04 10.25 -4.59
N ALA A 114 -2.66 11.52 -4.80
CA ALA A 114 -2.97 12.61 -3.88
C ALA A 114 -3.16 13.93 -4.65
N PRO A 115 -4.40 14.29 -5.04
CA PRO A 115 -4.68 15.59 -5.66
C PRO A 115 -4.54 16.71 -4.62
N LEU A 116 -3.97 17.85 -5.00
CA LEU A 116 -3.76 18.98 -4.10
C LEU A 116 -4.90 20.02 -4.19
N PRO A 117 -5.36 20.58 -3.04
CA PRO A 117 -5.02 20.16 -1.69
C PRO A 117 -5.60 18.76 -1.36
N PHE A 118 -4.85 17.98 -0.60
CA PHE A 118 -5.16 16.62 -0.19
C PHE A 118 -5.42 16.53 1.31
N ALA A 119 -6.45 15.78 1.70
CA ALA A 119 -6.66 15.34 3.07
C ALA A 119 -7.26 13.93 3.06
N ALA A 120 -6.87 13.10 4.03
CA ALA A 120 -7.47 11.80 4.28
C ALA A 120 -8.43 11.87 5.49
N PRO A 121 -9.54 11.13 5.51
CA PRO A 121 -9.95 10.12 4.54
C PRO A 121 -10.52 10.69 3.24
N ARG A 122 -10.34 9.97 2.13
CA ARG A 122 -10.89 10.33 0.81
C ARG A 122 -11.08 9.09 -0.07
N THR A 123 -12.08 9.13 -0.95
CA THR A 123 -12.25 8.14 -2.01
C THR A 123 -12.30 8.83 -3.38
N SER A 124 -11.79 8.15 -4.40
CA SER A 124 -11.92 8.55 -5.81
C SER A 124 -11.92 7.33 -6.71
N GLU A 125 -12.26 7.54 -7.98
CA GLU A 125 -12.24 6.50 -9.01
C GLU A 125 -11.18 6.84 -10.07
N TRP A 126 -10.64 5.79 -10.69
CA TRP A 126 -9.80 5.90 -11.87
C TRP A 126 -10.36 5.00 -12.97
N LYS A 127 -10.30 5.48 -14.22
CA LYS A 127 -10.61 4.73 -15.43
C LYS A 127 -9.55 5.04 -16.46
N GLY A 128 -9.03 4.02 -17.09
CA GLY A 128 -7.98 4.19 -18.08
C GLY A 128 -7.47 2.85 -18.57
N LYS A 129 -6.27 2.88 -19.12
CA LYS A 129 -5.58 1.74 -19.68
C LYS A 129 -4.43 1.33 -18.79
N TRP A 130 -4.26 0.03 -18.64
CA TRP A 130 -3.09 -0.57 -18.02
C TRP A 130 -2.32 -1.33 -19.10
N LYS A 131 -1.04 -0.98 -19.24
CA LYS A 131 -0.11 -1.61 -20.16
C LYS A 131 0.95 -2.41 -19.41
N THR A 132 1.17 -3.65 -19.83
CA THR A 132 2.24 -4.55 -19.33
C THR A 132 2.92 -5.21 -20.53
N GLY A 133 4.17 -4.84 -20.80
CA GLY A 133 4.89 -5.29 -22.00
C GLY A 133 4.14 -4.91 -23.30
N PRO A 134 3.81 -5.88 -24.18
CA PRO A 134 3.04 -5.63 -25.41
C PRO A 134 1.54 -5.55 -25.19
N THR A 135 1.05 -5.93 -24.01
CA THR A 135 -0.39 -6.03 -23.71
C THR A 135 -0.91 -4.72 -23.12
N GLU A 136 -2.04 -4.24 -23.64
CA GLU A 136 -2.78 -3.08 -23.14
C GLU A 136 -4.24 -3.50 -22.93
N VAL A 137 -4.78 -3.20 -21.75
CA VAL A 137 -6.16 -3.54 -21.38
C VAL A 137 -6.85 -2.36 -20.71
N GLU A 138 -8.17 -2.28 -20.85
CA GLU A 138 -8.99 -1.32 -20.11
C GLU A 138 -9.05 -1.73 -18.63
N GLY A 139 -9.00 -0.73 -17.75
CA GLY A 139 -8.99 -0.89 -16.32
C GLY A 139 -9.80 0.19 -15.61
N GLU A 140 -10.31 -0.18 -14.44
CA GLU A 140 -10.97 0.74 -13.51
C GLU A 140 -10.45 0.47 -12.10
N ALA A 141 -10.42 1.50 -11.26
CA ALA A 141 -9.99 1.34 -9.88
C ALA A 141 -10.78 2.22 -8.92
N THR A 142 -10.96 1.71 -7.70
CA THR A 142 -11.35 2.51 -6.54
C THR A 142 -10.11 2.84 -5.73
N ILE A 143 -9.92 4.13 -5.44
CA ILE A 143 -8.78 4.66 -4.69
C ILE A 143 -9.31 5.15 -3.36
N GLU A 144 -8.85 4.57 -2.26
CA GLU A 144 -9.22 4.93 -0.90
C GLU A 144 -7.99 5.37 -0.12
N ALA A 145 -8.01 6.60 0.39
CA ALA A 145 -7.00 7.11 1.28
C ALA A 145 -7.53 7.14 2.71
N THR A 146 -6.78 6.54 3.64
CA THR A 146 -7.08 6.56 5.07
C THR A 146 -5.87 7.07 5.84
N PRO A 147 -6.04 7.93 6.86
CA PRO A 147 -4.94 8.31 7.73
C PRO A 147 -4.50 7.08 8.54
N GLU A 148 -3.19 6.87 8.65
CA GLU A 148 -2.60 5.73 9.34
C GLU A 148 -1.29 6.14 10.00
N ARG A 149 -1.04 5.65 11.21
CA ARG A 149 0.25 5.76 11.86
C ARG A 149 1.07 4.51 11.57
N ILE A 150 2.21 4.68 10.90
CA ILE A 150 3.10 3.58 10.54
C ILE A 150 4.42 3.66 11.30
N ASN A 151 4.96 2.50 11.64
CA ASN A 151 6.32 2.37 12.15
C ASN A 151 7.19 1.84 11.03
N THR A 152 8.24 2.57 10.69
CA THR A 152 9.27 2.14 9.76
C THR A 152 10.61 2.18 10.49
N VAL A 153 11.65 1.67 9.84
CA VAL A 153 13.03 1.83 10.31
C VAL A 153 13.48 3.29 10.46
N GLY A 154 12.82 4.21 9.74
CA GLY A 154 13.05 5.66 9.85
C GLY A 154 12.36 6.32 11.03
N GLY A 155 11.53 5.59 11.78
CA GLY A 155 10.73 6.09 12.89
C GLY A 155 9.23 5.89 12.69
N GLN A 156 8.46 6.51 13.58
CA GLN A 156 7.01 6.53 13.53
C GLN A 156 6.53 7.75 12.76
N PHE A 157 5.61 7.54 11.81
CA PHE A 157 5.07 8.57 10.93
C PHE A 157 3.56 8.54 10.89
N ASP A 158 2.93 9.71 10.81
CA ASP A 158 1.56 9.84 10.36
C ASP A 158 1.56 9.91 8.82
N ALA A 159 0.81 9.02 8.19
CA ALA A 159 0.78 8.79 6.75
C ALA A 159 -0.66 8.79 6.23
N ALA A 160 -0.83 9.07 4.94
CA ALA A 160 -2.00 8.59 4.21
C ALA A 160 -1.67 7.24 3.57
N ARG A 161 -2.39 6.19 3.99
CA ARG A 161 -2.41 4.92 3.27
C ARG A 161 -3.41 5.03 2.13
N ILE A 162 -2.90 5.00 0.91
CA ILE A 162 -3.66 5.07 -0.32
C ILE A 162 -3.73 3.65 -0.88
N GLU A 163 -4.91 3.03 -0.78
CA GLU A 163 -5.22 1.70 -1.31
C GLU A 163 -5.97 1.84 -2.64
N ILE A 164 -5.49 1.14 -3.65
CA ILE A 164 -6.04 1.14 -5.01
C ILE A 164 -6.48 -0.27 -5.33
N LYS A 165 -7.79 -0.48 -5.42
CA LYS A 165 -8.39 -1.73 -5.86
C LYS A 165 -8.63 -1.64 -7.36
N LEU A 166 -7.73 -2.24 -8.13
CA LEU A 166 -7.69 -2.19 -9.58
C LEU A 166 -8.34 -3.44 -10.17
N THR A 167 -9.24 -3.26 -11.13
CA THR A 167 -9.88 -4.32 -11.90
C THR A 167 -9.54 -4.15 -13.39
N MET A 168 -8.95 -5.20 -13.97
CA MET A 168 -8.67 -5.29 -15.41
C MET A 168 -9.76 -6.06 -16.14
N LYS A 169 -10.04 -5.65 -17.37
CA LYS A 169 -10.83 -6.41 -18.33
C LYS A 169 -9.88 -7.03 -19.37
N VAL A 170 -9.55 -8.31 -19.22
CA VAL A 170 -8.69 -9.02 -20.17
C VAL A 170 -9.52 -9.46 -21.38
N ASP A 171 -10.74 -9.95 -21.12
CA ASP A 171 -11.80 -10.15 -22.10
C ASP A 171 -13.18 -9.98 -21.41
N ASP A 172 -14.28 -10.28 -22.11
CA ASP A 172 -15.65 -10.13 -21.56
C ASP A 172 -15.94 -11.05 -20.36
N LYS A 173 -15.10 -12.09 -20.13
CA LYS A 173 -15.30 -13.14 -19.12
C LYS A 173 -14.16 -13.20 -18.10
N ASP A 174 -12.95 -12.74 -18.42
CA ASP A 174 -11.77 -12.73 -17.57
C ASP A 174 -11.53 -11.33 -16.99
N ARG A 175 -11.66 -11.24 -15.67
CA ARG A 175 -11.31 -10.05 -14.89
C ARG A 175 -10.23 -10.40 -13.91
N ARG A 176 -9.22 -9.53 -13.84
CA ARG A 176 -8.11 -9.69 -12.91
C ARG A 176 -8.10 -8.52 -11.96
N GLU A 177 -7.99 -8.83 -10.67
CA GLU A 177 -7.96 -7.83 -9.61
C GLU A 177 -6.56 -7.73 -9.02
N ARG A 178 -6.14 -6.51 -8.69
CA ARG A 178 -4.89 -6.24 -7.98
C ARG A 178 -5.10 -5.11 -7.00
N THR A 179 -4.49 -5.24 -5.83
CA THR A 179 -4.48 -4.16 -4.84
C THR A 179 -3.10 -3.53 -4.79
N LEU A 180 -3.02 -2.22 -4.97
CA LEU A 180 -1.80 -1.43 -4.77
C LEU A 180 -1.97 -0.61 -3.48
N LYS A 181 -0.92 -0.47 -2.68
CA LYS A 181 -0.94 0.35 -1.47
C LYS A 181 0.29 1.24 -1.43
N PHE A 182 0.08 2.48 -1.05
CA PHE A 182 1.14 3.48 -0.89
C PHE A 182 0.97 4.18 0.44
N TRP A 183 2.07 4.40 1.15
CA TRP A 183 2.07 5.20 2.38
C TRP A 183 2.79 6.50 2.11
N LEU A 184 2.00 7.56 1.91
CA LEU A 184 2.48 8.91 1.70
C LEU A 184 2.68 9.60 3.05
N VAL A 185 3.90 10.08 3.31
CA VAL A 185 4.25 10.85 4.50
C VAL A 185 4.63 12.27 4.07
N ARG A 186 4.13 13.27 4.80
CA ARG A 186 4.42 14.68 4.54
C ARG A 186 5.92 14.92 4.60
N ASP A 187 6.46 15.65 3.63
CA ASP A 187 7.89 15.99 3.49
C ASP A 187 8.84 14.79 3.28
N HIS A 188 8.31 13.57 3.21
CA HIS A 188 9.08 12.33 3.00
C HIS A 188 8.66 11.53 1.76
N GLY A 189 7.47 11.80 1.21
CA GLY A 189 6.96 11.10 0.04
C GLY A 189 6.48 9.69 0.35
N ILE A 190 6.62 8.79 -0.62
CA ILE A 190 6.14 7.41 -0.49
C ILE A 190 7.20 6.61 0.26
N VAL A 191 6.97 6.36 1.55
CA VAL A 191 7.94 5.66 2.40
C VAL A 191 7.81 4.15 2.29
N ARG A 192 6.61 3.63 1.99
CA ARG A 192 6.31 2.21 1.78
C ARG A 192 5.39 2.03 0.58
N ARG A 193 5.55 0.91 -0.13
CA ARG A 193 4.58 0.46 -1.15
C ARG A 193 4.37 -1.06 -1.15
N GLU A 194 3.20 -1.48 -1.60
CA GLU A 194 2.84 -2.87 -1.89
C GLU A 194 2.09 -2.92 -3.22
N LEU A 195 2.55 -3.70 -4.20
CA LEU A 195 1.93 -3.83 -5.52
C LEU A 195 1.43 -5.26 -5.71
N GLY A 196 0.33 -5.60 -5.05
CA GLY A 196 -0.20 -6.98 -4.98
C GLY A 196 0.59 -7.86 -4.01
N ALA A 197 0.50 -9.18 -4.19
CA ALA A 197 1.20 -10.16 -3.36
C ALA A 197 2.70 -10.28 -3.72
N ASP A 198 3.08 -9.82 -4.91
CA ASP A 198 4.37 -10.19 -5.52
C ASP A 198 5.46 -9.12 -5.35
N SER A 199 5.12 -7.92 -4.88
CA SER A 199 6.09 -6.84 -4.79
C SER A 199 5.80 -5.88 -3.65
N ALA A 200 6.74 -5.73 -2.71
CA ALA A 200 6.67 -4.72 -1.65
C ALA A 200 8.01 -4.01 -1.49
N ARG A 201 7.99 -2.76 -1.03
CA ARG A 201 9.19 -2.01 -0.66
C ARG A 201 8.99 -1.35 0.69
N GLU A 202 10.01 -1.48 1.53
CA GLU A 202 10.17 -0.75 2.77
C GLU A 202 11.60 -0.19 2.88
N PRO A 203 11.82 0.91 3.62
CA PRO A 203 13.18 1.42 3.84
C PRO A 203 14.00 0.37 4.62
N ALA A 204 15.31 0.29 4.36
CA ALA A 204 16.18 -0.68 5.03
C ALA A 204 16.56 -0.21 6.45
N ALA A 205 16.64 -1.15 7.41
CA ALA A 205 17.15 -0.85 8.74
C ALA A 205 18.58 -0.29 8.63
N LYS A 206 18.85 0.79 9.38
CA LYS A 206 20.19 1.37 9.47
C LYS A 206 21.17 0.45 10.19
#